data_AF-A0A7K2YC55-F1
#
_entry.id   AF-A0A7K2YC55-F1
#
_cell.length_a   1.000
_cell.length_b   1.000
_cell.length_c   1.000
_cell.angle_alpha   90.00
_cell.angle_beta   90.00
_cell.angle_gamma   90.00
#
_symmetry.space_group_name_H-M   'P 1'
#
loop_
_entity.id
_entity.type
_entity.pdbx_description
1 polymer ?
#
loop_
_entity_poly.entity_id
_entity_poly.type
_entity_poly.pdbx_seq_one_letter_code
_entity_poly.pdbx_strand_id
1 'polypeptide(L)'
;MADPIVTTTNEADDERPLGELVPAPDRVMRVAEMIRHLLEELRDAPLDEPGRDRVRAVYERSLPELRRSLAPDLYEELERLTEPFAGVDTPSLAELRIVQAQLIGWLEGLWGGIRLTLMLRQGVEGDGAPPAGVPAAEDGTFL
;
A
#
# COMPACT_ATOMS: atom_id res chain seq x y z
N MET A 1 -25.12 -16.95 -13.49
CA MET A 1 -23.71 -17.37 -13.47
C MET A 1 -22.90 -16.12 -13.24
N ALA A 2 -22.21 -16.02 -12.10
CA ALA A 2 -21.32 -14.90 -11.80
C ALA A 2 -19.92 -15.30 -12.25
N ASP A 3 -19.26 -14.46 -13.02
CA ASP A 3 -17.87 -14.65 -13.43
C ASP A 3 -16.96 -14.54 -12.20
N PRO A 4 -15.97 -15.45 -12.04
CA PRO A 4 -14.98 -15.31 -10.98
C PRO A 4 -14.10 -14.10 -11.27
N ILE A 5 -13.97 -13.21 -10.29
CA ILE A 5 -12.96 -12.15 -10.31
C ILE A 5 -11.60 -12.86 -10.38
N VAL A 6 -10.96 -12.82 -11.54
CA VAL A 6 -9.57 -13.22 -11.71
C VAL A 6 -8.73 -12.15 -11.03
N THR A 7 -8.39 -12.38 -9.76
CA THR A 7 -7.29 -11.69 -9.11
C THR A 7 -6.00 -12.24 -9.74
N THR A 8 -5.48 -11.58 -10.77
CA THR A 8 -4.14 -11.85 -11.28
C THR A 8 -3.12 -11.34 -10.27
N THR A 9 -3.00 -11.99 -9.11
CA THR A 9 -1.81 -11.82 -8.27
C THR A 9 -0.70 -12.57 -8.99
N ASN A 10 0.29 -11.84 -9.48
CA ASN A 10 1.47 -12.42 -10.12
C ASN A 10 2.22 -13.27 -9.08
N GLU A 11 2.13 -14.60 -9.17
CA GLU A 11 2.77 -15.54 -8.24
C GLU A 11 4.28 -15.30 -8.09
N ALA A 12 4.93 -14.72 -9.12
CA ALA A 12 6.34 -14.36 -9.09
C ALA A 12 6.70 -13.23 -8.10
N ASP A 13 5.76 -12.36 -7.73
CA ASP A 13 5.99 -11.33 -6.71
C ASP A 13 5.96 -11.89 -5.30
N ASP A 14 5.18 -12.95 -5.11
CA ASP A 14 4.95 -13.58 -3.81
C ASP A 14 6.17 -14.38 -3.32
N GLU A 15 7.22 -14.49 -4.15
CA GLU A 15 8.50 -15.14 -3.83
C GLU A 15 9.67 -14.15 -3.64
N ARG A 16 9.56 -12.89 -4.12
CA ARG A 16 10.66 -11.92 -4.02
C ARG A 16 10.96 -11.57 -2.55
N PRO A 17 12.24 -11.46 -2.14
CA PRO A 17 12.63 -10.89 -0.86
C PRO A 17 12.20 -9.43 -0.74
N LEU A 18 11.83 -8.99 0.47
CA LEU A 18 11.48 -7.59 0.76
C LEU A 18 12.52 -6.59 0.24
N GLY A 19 13.81 -6.91 0.38
CA GLY A 19 14.88 -6.02 -0.08
C GLY A 19 14.96 -5.82 -1.60
N GLU A 20 14.36 -6.74 -2.38
CA GLU A 20 14.27 -6.60 -3.84
C GLU A 20 13.04 -5.76 -4.23
N LEU A 21 11.91 -5.95 -3.53
CA LEU A 21 10.69 -5.17 -3.73
C LEU A 21 10.85 -3.71 -3.30
N VAL A 22 11.44 -3.51 -2.11
CA VAL A 22 11.60 -2.18 -1.50
C VAL A 22 13.03 -2.05 -0.97
N PRO A 23 13.99 -1.65 -1.82
CA PRO A 23 15.39 -1.51 -1.44
C PRO A 23 15.65 -0.50 -0.29
N ALA A 24 14.77 0.49 -0.11
CA ALA A 24 14.90 1.53 0.91
C ALA A 24 13.59 1.70 1.71
N PRO A 25 13.23 0.74 2.59
CA PRO A 25 11.93 0.73 3.28
C PRO A 25 11.76 1.91 4.23
N ASP A 26 12.84 2.35 4.89
CA ASP A 26 12.83 3.52 5.78
C ASP A 26 12.49 4.81 5.02
N ARG A 27 12.98 4.96 3.78
CA ARG A 27 12.69 6.12 2.94
C ARG A 27 11.22 6.13 2.51
N VAL A 28 10.67 4.99 2.09
CA VAL A 28 9.24 4.86 1.76
C VAL A 28 8.37 5.26 2.95
N MET A 29 8.70 4.74 4.15
CA MET A 29 7.95 5.08 5.37
C MET A 29 8.00 6.58 5.70
N ARG A 30 9.17 7.23 5.57
CA ARG A 30 9.29 8.69 5.78
C ARG A 30 8.44 9.48 4.79
N VAL A 31 8.42 9.09 3.52
CA VAL A 31 7.61 9.76 2.49
C VAL A 31 6.12 9.55 2.75
N ALA A 32 5.70 8.32 3.07
CA ALA A 32 4.32 7.99 3.38
C ALA A 32 3.80 8.84 4.55
N GLU A 33 4.60 8.97 5.61
CA GLU A 33 4.23 9.73 6.80
C GLU A 33 4.18 11.23 6.54
N MET A 34 5.12 11.77 5.75
CA MET A 34 5.08 13.17 5.32
C MET A 34 3.77 13.48 4.57
N ILE A 35 3.37 12.60 3.65
CA ILE A 35 2.15 12.78 2.86
C ILE A 35 0.90 12.63 3.72
N ARG A 36 0.91 11.71 4.71
CA ARG A 36 -0.19 11.57 5.68
C ARG A 36 -0.43 12.85 6.48
N HIS A 37 0.63 13.44 7.04
CA HIS A 37 0.50 14.70 7.77
C HIS A 37 -0.01 15.83 6.87
N LEU A 38 0.43 15.91 5.61
CA LEU A 38 -0.11 16.89 4.66
C LEU A 38 -1.59 16.66 4.35
N LEU A 39 -2.02 15.40 4.24
CA LEU A 39 -3.41 15.05 4.03
C LEU A 39 -4.29 15.43 5.24
N GLU A 40 -3.76 15.28 6.44
CA GLU A 40 -4.42 15.71 7.69
C GLU A 40 -4.56 17.23 7.73
N GLU A 41 -3.49 17.97 7.47
CA GLU A 41 -3.53 19.44 7.37
C GLU A 41 -4.55 19.94 6.34
N LEU A 42 -4.61 19.27 5.18
CA LEU A 42 -5.60 19.55 4.15
C LEU A 42 -7.04 19.33 4.64
N ARG A 43 -7.29 18.44 5.61
CA ARG A 43 -8.64 18.19 6.16
C ARG A 43 -9.01 19.22 7.22
N ASP A 44 -8.04 19.65 8.01
CA ASP A 44 -8.27 20.46 9.21
C ASP A 44 -8.35 21.97 8.92
N ALA A 45 -7.63 22.46 7.89
CA ALA A 45 -7.60 23.87 7.55
C ALA A 45 -7.81 24.14 6.05
N PRO A 46 -8.59 25.19 5.68
CA PRO A 46 -8.66 25.64 4.30
C PRO A 46 -7.33 26.31 3.89
N LEU A 47 -6.73 25.85 2.78
CA LEU A 47 -5.57 26.51 2.18
C LEU A 47 -5.97 27.48 1.08
N ASP A 48 -5.25 28.59 1.02
CA ASP A 48 -5.27 29.50 -0.13
C ASP A 48 -4.57 28.87 -1.35
N GLU A 49 -4.58 29.59 -2.47
CA GLU A 49 -4.00 29.10 -3.71
C GLU A 49 -2.48 28.82 -3.62
N PRO A 50 -1.64 29.72 -3.08
CA PRO A 50 -0.22 29.42 -2.85
C PRO A 50 0.02 28.19 -1.96
N GLY A 51 -0.80 28.00 -0.93
CA GLY A 51 -0.73 26.80 -0.08
C GLY A 51 -1.02 25.52 -0.86
N ARG A 52 -2.05 25.52 -1.71
CA ARG A 52 -2.38 24.37 -2.57
C ARG A 52 -1.28 24.06 -3.57
N ASP A 53 -0.66 25.09 -4.16
CA ASP A 53 0.50 24.94 -5.05
C ASP A 53 1.69 24.33 -4.35
N ARG A 54 1.96 24.76 -3.12
CA ARG A 54 3.02 24.20 -2.29
C ARG A 54 2.80 22.70 -2.07
N VAL A 55 1.57 22.30 -1.75
CA VAL A 55 1.19 20.91 -1.49
C VAL A 55 1.30 20.05 -2.75
N ARG A 56 0.81 20.55 -3.90
CA ARG A 56 1.01 19.93 -5.22
C ARG A 56 2.49 19.66 -5.47
N ALA A 57 3.33 20.67 -5.32
CA ALA A 57 4.77 20.54 -5.55
C ALA A 57 5.46 19.56 -4.57
N VAL A 58 4.96 19.40 -3.34
CA VAL A 58 5.46 18.36 -2.43
C VAL A 58 5.08 16.97 -2.94
N TYR A 59 3.83 16.76 -3.34
CA TYR A 59 3.39 15.48 -3.90
C TYR A 59 4.22 15.09 -5.13
N GLU A 60 4.38 15.98 -6.11
CA GLU A 60 5.16 15.74 -7.33
C GLU A 60 6.63 15.40 -7.04
N ARG A 61 7.24 16.07 -6.06
CA ARG A 61 8.63 15.77 -5.64
C ARG A 61 8.74 14.46 -4.86
N SER A 62 7.63 13.93 -4.34
CA SER A 62 7.62 12.67 -3.57
C SER A 62 7.70 11.44 -4.49
N LEU A 63 7.09 11.51 -5.68
CA LEU A 63 7.07 10.38 -6.63
C LEU A 63 8.48 9.93 -7.07
N PRO A 64 9.43 10.82 -7.45
CA PRO A 64 10.79 10.41 -7.75
C PRO A 64 11.54 9.80 -6.56
N GLU A 65 11.23 10.20 -5.33
CA GLU A 65 11.82 9.60 -4.13
C GLU A 65 11.32 8.17 -3.92
N LEU A 66 10.03 7.92 -4.19
CA LEU A 66 9.46 6.58 -4.20
C LEU A 66 10.04 5.72 -5.32
N ARG A 67 10.23 6.26 -6.52
CA ARG A 67 10.88 5.56 -7.64
C ARG A 67 12.25 4.99 -7.29
N ARG A 68 13.03 5.73 -6.49
CA ARG A 68 14.37 5.28 -6.04
C ARG A 68 14.32 4.25 -4.93
N SER A 69 13.15 4.01 -4.35
CA SER A 69 12.95 3.19 -3.16
C SER A 69 12.13 1.94 -3.44
N LEU A 70 11.54 1.82 -4.63
CA LEU A 70 10.69 0.72 -5.06
C LEU A 70 11.34 -0.03 -6.23
N ALA A 71 11.02 -1.31 -6.37
CA ALA A 71 11.32 -2.07 -7.57
C ALA A 71 10.67 -1.42 -8.82
N PRO A 72 11.27 -1.56 -10.01
CA PRO A 72 10.79 -0.89 -11.22
C PRO A 72 9.33 -1.18 -11.54
N ASP A 73 8.90 -2.43 -11.43
CA ASP A 73 7.55 -2.89 -11.71
C ASP A 73 6.51 -2.36 -10.72
N LEU A 74 6.85 -2.31 -9.43
CA LEU A 74 6.01 -1.67 -8.40
C LEU A 74 5.86 -0.17 -8.66
N TYR A 75 6.92 0.51 -9.08
CA TYR A 75 6.82 1.92 -9.45
C TYR A 75 6.01 2.12 -10.73
N GLU A 76 6.18 1.27 -11.74
CA GLU A 76 5.35 1.33 -12.96
C GLU A 76 3.87 1.10 -12.65
N GLU A 77 3.55 0.22 -11.70
CA GLU A 77 2.18 0.07 -11.20
C GLU A 77 1.68 1.34 -10.53
N LEU A 78 2.45 1.89 -9.59
CA LEU A 78 2.11 3.14 -8.94
C LEU A 78 1.83 4.24 -9.97
N GLU A 79 2.73 4.44 -10.93
CA GLU A 79 2.63 5.46 -11.99
C GLU A 79 1.39 5.28 -12.87
N ARG A 80 1.02 4.04 -13.22
CA ARG A 80 -0.22 3.75 -13.97
C ARG A 80 -1.48 4.08 -13.18
N LEU A 81 -1.44 3.96 -11.85
CA LEU A 81 -2.59 4.21 -10.98
C LEU A 81 -2.67 5.69 -10.57
N THR A 82 -1.54 6.37 -10.46
CA THR A 82 -1.43 7.76 -10.01
C THR A 82 -1.06 8.67 -11.17
N GLU A 83 -2.03 9.02 -12.02
CA GLU A 83 -1.89 10.11 -12.99
C GLU A 83 -2.41 11.42 -12.35
N PRO A 84 -1.54 12.27 -11.77
CA PRO A 84 -1.98 13.34 -10.89
C PRO A 84 -2.18 14.65 -11.68
N PHE A 85 -3.31 15.31 -11.44
CA PHE A 85 -3.65 16.66 -11.93
C PHE A 85 -3.54 16.83 -13.46
N ALA A 86 -4.67 16.70 -14.17
CA ALA A 86 -4.77 16.68 -15.64
C ALA A 86 -4.45 18.02 -16.35
N GLY A 87 -3.27 18.59 -16.12
CA GLY A 87 -2.80 19.83 -16.76
C GLY A 87 -3.57 21.10 -16.35
N VAL A 88 -4.32 21.05 -15.25
CA VAL A 88 -5.11 22.15 -14.71
C VAL A 88 -4.23 23.18 -13.98
N ASP A 89 -4.72 24.42 -13.86
CA ASP A 89 -4.23 25.40 -12.88
C ASP A 89 -4.27 24.83 -11.45
N THR A 90 -3.77 25.58 -10.46
CA THR A 90 -3.69 25.21 -9.03
C THR A 90 -4.82 24.27 -8.58
N PRO A 91 -4.52 23.01 -8.20
CA PRO A 91 -5.54 22.01 -7.91
C PRO A 91 -6.42 22.43 -6.72
N SER A 92 -7.67 21.97 -6.73
CA SER A 92 -8.59 22.17 -5.62
C SER A 92 -8.16 21.38 -4.38
N LEU A 93 -8.63 21.79 -3.20
CA LEU A 93 -8.42 21.04 -1.96
C LEU A 93 -8.94 19.59 -2.07
N ALA A 94 -10.04 19.38 -2.78
CA ALA A 94 -10.62 18.05 -2.96
C ALA A 94 -9.70 17.14 -3.80
N GLU A 95 -9.17 17.66 -4.91
CA GLU A 95 -8.22 16.92 -5.75
C GLU A 95 -6.94 16.57 -4.98
N LEU A 96 -6.37 17.53 -4.24
CA LEU A 96 -5.20 17.29 -3.40
C LEU A 96 -5.43 16.17 -2.38
N ARG A 97 -6.60 16.17 -1.72
CA ARG A 97 -6.97 15.13 -0.74
C ARG A 97 -7.10 13.75 -1.39
N ILE A 98 -7.75 13.66 -2.55
CA ILE A 98 -7.95 12.39 -3.27
C ILE A 98 -6.60 11.82 -3.71
N VAL A 99 -5.76 12.63 -4.36
CA VAL A 99 -4.46 12.22 -4.90
C VAL A 99 -3.52 11.74 -3.78
N GLN A 100 -3.48 12.46 -2.64
CA GLN A 100 -2.67 12.02 -1.50
C GLN A 100 -3.22 10.76 -0.83
N ALA A 101 -4.54 10.67 -0.63
CA ALA A 101 -5.17 9.49 -0.06
C ALA A 101 -4.94 8.23 -0.92
N GLN A 102 -4.98 8.38 -2.24
CA GLN A 102 -4.65 7.30 -3.17
C GLN A 102 -3.23 6.77 -2.96
N LEU A 103 -2.25 7.68 -2.88
CA LEU A 103 -0.86 7.29 -2.69
C LEU A 103 -0.64 6.62 -1.33
N ILE A 104 -1.20 7.16 -0.25
CA ILE A 104 -1.13 6.54 1.08
C ILE A 104 -1.77 5.15 1.06
N GLY A 105 -2.97 5.03 0.49
CA GLY A 105 -3.68 3.75 0.42
C GLY A 105 -2.92 2.68 -0.37
N TRP A 106 -2.30 3.06 -1.49
CA TRP A 106 -1.46 2.13 -2.26
C TRP A 106 -0.23 1.68 -1.47
N LEU A 107 0.45 2.60 -0.79
CA LEU A 107 1.61 2.27 0.06
C LEU A 107 1.23 1.39 1.26
N GLU A 108 0.09 1.64 1.89
CA GLU A 108 -0.45 0.78 2.96
C GLU A 108 -0.81 -0.62 2.43
N GLY A 109 -1.38 -0.70 1.23
CA GLY A 109 -1.68 -1.96 0.55
C GLY A 109 -0.42 -2.77 0.25
N LEU A 110 0.62 -2.13 -0.29
CA LEU A 110 1.93 -2.75 -0.51
C LEU A 110 2.50 -3.36 0.79
N TRP A 111 2.46 -2.61 1.89
CA TRP A 111 2.91 -3.11 3.19
C TRP A 111 2.00 -4.15 3.84
N GLY A 112 0.71 -4.12 3.55
CA GLY A 112 -0.23 -5.17 3.92
C GLY A 112 0.13 -6.49 3.24
N GLY A 113 0.29 -6.46 1.90
CA GLY A 113 0.64 -7.63 1.09
C GLY A 113 1.96 -8.25 1.51
N ILE A 114 3.02 -7.43 1.60
CA ILE A 114 4.35 -7.90 2.02
C ILE A 114 4.32 -8.60 3.39
N ARG A 115 3.61 -8.03 4.38
CA ARG A 115 3.50 -8.64 5.71
C ARG A 115 2.72 -9.95 5.67
N LEU A 116 1.64 -10.02 4.89
CA LEU A 116 0.86 -11.23 4.71
C LEU A 116 1.72 -12.36 4.13
N THR A 117 2.45 -12.08 3.05
CA THR A 117 3.36 -13.06 2.41
C THR A 117 4.44 -13.54 3.40
N LEU A 118 5.06 -12.63 4.16
CA LEU A 118 6.07 -13.00 5.17
C LEU A 118 5.47 -13.87 6.28
N MET A 119 4.26 -13.54 6.76
CA MET A 119 3.55 -14.35 7.77
C MET A 119 3.23 -15.75 7.25
N LEU A 120 2.79 -15.87 5.99
CA LEU A 120 2.52 -17.16 5.36
C LEU A 120 3.79 -18.01 5.25
N ARG A 121 4.91 -17.43 4.80
CA ARG A 121 6.20 -18.14 4.73
C ARG A 121 6.66 -18.62 6.10
N GLN A 122 6.59 -17.78 7.13
CA GLN A 122 6.96 -18.14 8.51
C GLN A 122 6.01 -19.17 9.13
N GLY A 123 4.72 -19.12 8.81
CA GLY A 123 3.74 -20.12 9.25
C GLY A 123 3.92 -21.49 8.58
N VAL A 124 4.41 -21.52 7.34
CA VAL A 124 4.75 -22.75 6.60
C VAL A 124 6.08 -23.35 7.06
N GLU A 125 7.07 -22.53 7.42
CA GLU A 125 8.36 -23.00 7.96
C GLU A 125 8.32 -23.32 9.47
N GLY A 126 7.30 -22.83 10.19
CA GLY A 126 7.14 -22.98 11.63
C GLY A 126 6.35 -24.21 12.10
N ASP A 127 5.68 -24.95 11.19
CA ASP A 127 4.83 -26.07 11.60
C ASP A 127 4.98 -27.29 10.67
N GLY A 128 5.99 -28.10 11.00
CA GLY A 128 6.01 -29.54 10.68
C GLY A 128 5.14 -30.37 11.64
N ALA A 129 4.18 -29.77 12.36
CA ALA A 129 3.21 -30.47 13.18
C ALA A 129 1.81 -29.87 12.94
N PRO A 130 0.74 -30.66 12.78
CA PRO A 130 -0.61 -30.08 12.81
C PRO A 130 -0.92 -29.54 14.22
N PRO A 131 -1.77 -28.50 14.35
CA PRO A 131 -2.15 -27.95 15.65
C PRO A 131 -2.75 -29.04 16.54
N ALA A 132 -2.04 -29.36 17.63
CA ALA A 132 -2.51 -30.29 18.64
C ALA A 132 -3.72 -29.69 19.38
N GLY A 133 -4.92 -30.08 18.98
CA GLY A 133 -6.13 -29.72 19.73
C GLY A 133 -7.38 -29.53 18.88
N VAL A 134 -7.71 -30.48 18.01
CA VAL A 134 -9.13 -30.78 17.80
C VAL A 134 -9.49 -31.77 18.91
N PRO A 135 -10.30 -31.41 19.92
CA PRO A 135 -10.82 -32.41 20.84
C PRO A 135 -11.59 -33.43 19.98
N ALA A 136 -11.21 -34.70 20.11
CA ALA A 136 -11.99 -35.79 19.55
C ALA A 136 -13.43 -35.58 20.04
N ALA A 137 -14.36 -35.39 19.12
CA ALA A 137 -15.77 -35.49 19.44
C ALA A 137 -15.94 -36.92 19.99
N GLU A 138 -16.08 -37.04 21.31
CA GLU A 138 -16.34 -38.31 21.95
C GLU A 138 -17.70 -38.80 21.43
N ASP A 139 -17.63 -39.89 20.66
CA ASP A 139 -18.79 -40.70 20.33
C ASP A 139 -19.44 -41.18 21.63
N GLY A 140 -20.71 -40.84 21.80
CA GLY A 140 -21.66 -41.64 22.57
C GLY A 140 -21.97 -41.17 23.98
N THR A 141 -23.11 -40.51 24.15
CA THR A 141 -24.32 -41.17 24.70
C THR A 141 -25.48 -40.19 24.68
N PHE A 142 -26.44 -40.44 23.79
CA PHE A 142 -27.82 -40.02 24.01
C PHE A 142 -28.38 -40.86 25.16
N LEU A 143 -28.69 -40.22 26.30
CA LEU A 143 -29.81 -40.57 27.18
C LEU A 143 -30.36 -39.28 27.79
#